data_AF-A0A7S3NKL7-F1
#
_entry.id   AF-A0A7S3NKL7-F1
#
_cell.length_a   1.000
_cell.length_b   1.000
_cell.length_c   1.000
_cell.angle_alpha   90.00
_cell.angle_beta   90.00
_cell.angle_gamma   90.00
#
_symmetry.space_group_name_H-M   'P 1'
#
loop_
_entity.id
_entity.type
_entity.pdbx_description
1 polymer ?
#
loop_
_entity_poly.entity_id
_entity_poly.type
_entity_poly.pdbx_seq_one_letter_code
_entity_poly.pdbx_strand_id
1 'polypeptide(L)'
;MHLGVILSGLFLPGRRALVFKSYTVRSNNWKTSKSIIKIRVIMSSGVVGSQNEEEETMTARELRKELRRLEHASKGSGRTSARTEEKEKILARLKLQEEKEKVILDIKSNITIKRKALKALDDQGDERMALKREIDELNSRYESLTGEKTYTKKRKRASSHQLETDYTRPENILADGPSADQFEQWLPRDYFKFEVVHESTKSRARVCRITTPHGVIETPCFVPVGTNAAAKCVSSEQCKEVQLMFCNTYHLLVHPGSDVIEAAGGLHSFMNRHAPIITDSGGFQVFSLAAATEDEDGPELKMKRVRRTGKNSEKTNDKHANNGQLLTVNEHGTSFRSYLDGSIIQLTPESSVAAQKKLGADIIIPLDELPPYHVTRERLAASVALSHRWMARSLAAHLKDKRKQAMYAVIHGGVDRQLRSHSVEYLTSLPFDGFAVGGSLGKDKSEMFHLLNFLMPLLPRNKPNHVLGIADPDSAKNLVPLGVDTMDSCNPTRVARHGTLFVSTANDHDNEDAHSAPSSKDGILRIKQGRFQEDFRPIDPFLPVDTLPGYSRAYLHHLFKQNEPLALTLASIHNIKFMNFYMADLRKKIMNNEI
;
A
#
# COMPACT_ATOMS: atom_id res chain seq x y z
N MET A 1 -32.17 17.82 40.18
CA MET A 1 -32.68 16.43 40.27
C MET A 1 -31.51 15.49 40.50
N HIS A 2 -31.40 14.96 41.71
CA HIS A 2 -30.57 13.79 42.00
C HIS A 2 -31.31 12.54 41.54
N LEU A 3 -30.62 11.61 40.90
CA LEU A 3 -30.87 10.18 41.07
C LEU A 3 -29.58 9.43 40.74
N GLY A 4 -29.08 8.66 41.71
CA GLY A 4 -27.89 7.83 41.58
C GLY A 4 -28.18 6.46 41.01
N VAL A 5 -27.14 5.80 40.51
CA VAL A 5 -27.08 4.34 40.43
C VAL A 5 -25.75 3.89 41.04
N ILE A 6 -25.90 2.95 41.96
CA ILE A 6 -24.89 2.26 42.77
C ILE A 6 -24.22 1.18 41.91
N LEU A 7 -22.88 1.09 41.94
CA LEU A 7 -22.13 -0.05 41.44
C LEU A 7 -21.49 -0.78 42.62
N SER A 8 -22.10 -1.91 43.00
CA SER A 8 -21.58 -2.86 43.99
C SER A 8 -20.40 -3.64 43.40
N GLY A 9 -19.29 -3.66 44.14
CA GLY A 9 -18.06 -4.34 43.77
C GLY A 9 -18.05 -5.84 44.02
N LEU A 10 -17.26 -6.55 43.21
CA LEU A 10 -16.72 -7.86 43.51
C LEU A 10 -15.19 -7.71 43.61
N PHE A 11 -14.69 -7.88 44.83
CA PHE A 11 -13.28 -7.86 45.20
C PHE A 11 -12.60 -9.17 44.76
N LEU A 12 -11.45 -9.06 44.08
CA LEU A 12 -10.42 -10.10 44.04
C LEU A 12 -9.12 -9.49 44.61
N PRO A 13 -8.46 -10.11 45.61
CA PRO A 13 -7.31 -9.53 46.28
C PRO A 13 -6.03 -9.75 45.47
N GLY A 14 -5.21 -8.70 45.27
CA GLY A 14 -3.84 -8.90 44.78
C GLY A 14 -3.18 -7.81 43.93
N ARG A 15 -3.77 -6.62 43.70
CA ARG A 15 -3.05 -5.53 42.99
C ARG A 15 -3.22 -4.16 43.66
N ARG A 16 -2.09 -3.45 43.81
CA ARG A 16 -1.95 -2.13 44.43
C ARG A 16 -2.77 -1.07 43.70
N ALA A 17 -3.42 -0.19 44.47
CA ALA A 17 -4.31 0.87 44.01
C ALA A 17 -3.58 2.01 43.27
N LEU A 18 -4.19 2.52 42.20
CA LEU A 18 -3.87 3.81 41.59
C LEU A 18 -4.75 4.89 42.22
N VAL A 19 -4.13 5.87 42.89
CA VAL A 19 -4.81 7.02 43.48
C VAL A 19 -5.12 8.04 42.38
N PHE A 20 -6.40 8.30 42.09
CA PHE A 20 -6.82 9.42 41.25
C PHE A 20 -7.18 10.64 42.12
N LYS A 21 -6.44 11.74 41.99
CA LYS A 21 -6.87 13.07 42.47
C LYS A 21 -7.64 13.77 41.36
N SER A 22 -8.92 14.05 41.59
CA SER A 22 -9.73 14.93 40.74
C SER A 22 -9.40 16.40 41.03
N TYR A 23 -9.17 17.21 39.98
CA TYR A 23 -9.20 18.67 40.09
C TYR A 23 -10.26 19.23 39.16
N THR A 24 -11.18 19.99 39.73
CA THR A 24 -12.22 20.77 39.02
C THR A 24 -11.62 22.09 38.57
N VAL A 25 -11.64 22.41 37.27
CA VAL A 25 -11.24 23.74 36.75
C VAL A 25 -12.48 24.49 36.28
N ARG A 26 -12.78 25.60 36.97
CA ARG A 26 -13.74 26.63 36.52
C ARG A 26 -13.10 27.45 35.40
N SER A 27 -13.83 27.68 34.31
CA SER A 27 -13.40 28.49 33.17
C SER A 27 -13.46 29.99 33.47
N ASN A 28 -12.46 30.74 32.98
CA ASN A 28 -12.66 32.08 32.43
C ASN A 28 -11.47 32.47 31.52
N ASN A 29 -11.78 32.65 30.23
CA ASN A 29 -11.14 33.43 29.17
C ASN A 29 -9.64 33.33 28.76
N TRP A 30 -9.49 32.95 27.47
CA TRP A 30 -8.62 33.46 26.39
C TRP A 30 -7.22 32.85 26.11
N LYS A 31 -7.05 32.48 24.82
CA LYS A 31 -5.86 32.52 23.92
C LYS A 31 -4.99 31.24 23.82
N THR A 32 -5.25 30.51 22.73
CA THR A 32 -4.29 29.81 21.84
C THR A 32 -2.96 29.31 22.42
N SER A 33 -2.86 28.00 22.68
CA SER A 33 -1.71 27.18 22.24
C SER A 33 -2.04 25.69 22.38
N LYS A 34 -1.66 24.88 21.38
CA LYS A 34 -1.80 23.42 21.36
C LYS A 34 -0.79 22.78 22.31
N SER A 35 -1.24 22.14 23.38
CA SER A 35 -0.41 21.30 24.24
C SER A 35 -0.80 19.83 24.06
N ILE A 36 0.08 19.05 23.44
CA ILE A 36 -0.01 17.58 23.36
C ILE A 36 0.62 17.01 24.63
N ILE A 37 -0.18 16.36 25.47
CA ILE A 37 0.30 15.59 26.62
C ILE A 37 0.73 14.20 26.11
N LYS A 38 2.03 13.91 26.12
CA LYS A 38 2.57 12.56 25.93
C LYS A 38 2.87 11.95 27.30
N ILE A 39 2.09 10.98 27.72
CA ILE A 39 2.41 10.10 28.86
C ILE A 39 3.31 8.98 28.31
N ARG A 40 4.52 8.84 28.87
CA ARG A 40 5.44 7.74 28.55
C ARG A 40 5.57 6.86 29.80
N VAL A 41 5.09 5.62 29.71
CA VAL A 41 5.37 4.57 30.70
C VAL A 41 6.79 4.07 30.47
N ILE A 42 7.65 4.16 31.49
CA ILE A 42 8.99 3.58 31.48
C ILE A 42 8.90 2.28 32.28
N MET A 43 9.08 1.15 31.61
CA MET A 43 9.40 -0.12 32.27
C MET A 43 10.92 -0.25 32.35
N SER A 44 11.44 -0.36 33.56
CA SER A 44 12.85 -0.60 33.86
C SER A 44 13.14 -2.11 33.82
N SER A 45 13.94 -2.56 32.86
CA SER A 45 14.63 -3.85 32.93
C SER A 45 16.13 -3.57 33.03
N GLY A 46 16.70 -3.81 34.20
CA GLY A 46 18.13 -3.73 34.44
C GLY A 46 18.83 -4.96 33.85
N VAL A 47 19.87 -4.73 33.04
CA VAL A 47 20.93 -5.68 32.78
C VAL A 47 22.23 -4.89 32.87
N VAL A 48 23.06 -5.25 33.84
CA VAL A 48 24.40 -4.71 34.05
C VAL A 48 25.32 -5.45 33.08
N GLY A 49 25.86 -4.74 32.09
CA GLY A 49 26.86 -5.22 31.14
C GLY A 49 27.95 -4.16 30.98
N SER A 50 29.20 -4.60 30.98
CA SER A 50 30.47 -3.85 31.00
C SER A 50 30.54 -2.64 30.05
N GLN A 51 30.83 -1.45 30.60
CA GLN A 51 30.85 -0.15 29.89
C GLN A 51 32.23 0.30 29.34
N ASN A 52 33.28 -0.52 29.36
CA ASN A 52 34.64 0.01 29.14
C ASN A 52 35.22 -0.13 27.72
N GLU A 53 34.46 -0.59 26.71
CA GLU A 53 34.98 -0.70 25.32
C GLU A 53 34.17 0.10 24.27
N GLU A 54 33.03 0.71 24.61
CA GLU A 54 32.19 1.47 23.65
C GLU A 54 32.52 2.98 23.56
N GLU A 55 33.47 3.49 24.34
CA GLU A 55 33.64 4.95 24.51
C GLU A 55 34.40 5.70 23.40
N GLU A 56 35.00 5.02 22.41
CA GLU A 56 35.93 5.65 21.45
C GLU A 56 35.39 5.92 20.03
N THR A 57 34.14 5.60 19.70
CA THR A 57 33.63 5.67 18.30
C THR A 57 32.40 6.56 18.07
N MET A 58 32.07 7.46 19.00
CA MET A 58 30.88 8.31 18.86
C MET A 58 31.09 9.50 17.89
N THR A 59 30.12 9.73 17.01
CA THR A 59 30.08 10.90 16.12
C THR A 59 29.75 12.19 16.88
N ALA A 60 30.09 13.37 16.34
CA ALA A 60 29.74 14.64 16.99
C ALA A 60 28.23 14.80 17.22
N ARG A 61 27.40 14.23 16.34
CA ARG A 61 25.94 14.19 16.48
C ARG A 61 25.49 13.36 17.69
N GLU A 62 26.14 12.25 17.95
CA GLU A 62 25.82 11.36 19.07
C GLU A 62 26.30 11.97 20.38
N LEU A 63 27.49 12.57 20.43
CA LEU A 63 27.99 13.33 21.59
C LEU A 63 27.06 14.51 21.93
N ARG A 64 26.51 15.23 20.93
CA ARG A 64 25.48 16.27 21.15
C ARG A 64 24.16 15.72 21.69
N LYS A 65 23.82 14.47 21.36
CA LYS A 65 22.60 13.80 21.86
C LYS A 65 22.80 13.36 23.31
N GLU A 66 23.98 12.86 23.64
CA GLU A 66 24.39 12.49 24.99
C GLU A 66 24.44 13.71 25.92
N LEU A 67 25.02 14.82 25.46
CA LEU A 67 25.06 16.08 26.18
C LEU A 67 23.64 16.58 26.53
N ARG A 68 22.70 16.51 25.58
CA ARG A 68 21.29 16.88 25.82
C ARG A 68 20.60 15.95 26.81
N ARG A 69 20.92 14.65 26.82
CA ARG A 69 20.38 13.70 27.79
C ARG A 69 20.83 14.06 29.21
N LEU A 70 22.12 14.38 29.38
CA LEU A 70 22.66 14.81 30.67
C LEU A 70 22.08 16.14 31.15
N GLU A 71 21.86 17.11 30.25
CA GLU A 71 21.22 18.39 30.56
C GLU A 71 19.75 18.23 30.98
N HIS A 72 19.03 17.31 30.36
CA HIS A 72 17.66 16.98 30.77
C HIS A 72 17.60 16.22 32.10
N ALA A 73 18.58 15.35 32.38
CA ALA A 73 18.69 14.62 33.65
C ALA A 73 19.10 15.50 34.84
N SER A 74 19.83 16.60 34.59
CA SER A 74 20.25 17.58 35.61
C SER A 74 19.09 18.39 36.21
N LYS A 75 17.92 18.43 35.57
CA LYS A 75 16.76 19.21 36.05
C LYS A 75 15.98 18.53 37.19
N GLY A 76 16.40 17.36 37.67
CA GLY A 76 15.62 16.54 38.62
C GLY A 76 16.32 15.94 39.84
N SER A 77 17.63 16.13 40.09
CA SER A 77 18.28 15.55 41.28
C SER A 77 19.56 16.28 41.73
N GLY A 78 19.67 16.60 43.02
CA GLY A 78 20.78 17.33 43.65
C GLY A 78 22.11 16.57 43.86
N ARG A 79 22.65 15.94 42.81
CA ARG A 79 24.05 15.47 42.77
C ARG A 79 24.78 16.24 41.66
N THR A 80 25.51 17.28 42.04
CA THR A 80 26.03 18.29 41.09
C THR A 80 27.49 18.10 40.68
N SER A 81 28.40 17.58 41.52
CA SER A 81 29.84 17.57 41.17
C SER A 81 30.21 16.52 40.10
N ALA A 82 29.90 15.24 40.30
CA ALA A 82 30.28 14.16 39.38
C ALA A 82 29.67 14.30 37.97
N ARG A 83 28.45 14.83 37.87
CA ARG A 83 27.75 15.08 36.60
C ARG A 83 28.29 16.29 35.84
N THR A 84 28.88 17.26 36.56
CA THR A 84 29.52 18.42 35.92
C THR A 84 30.83 18.00 35.28
N GLU A 85 31.61 17.15 35.95
CA GLU A 85 32.85 16.59 35.40
C GLU A 85 32.61 15.70 34.17
N GLU A 86 31.56 14.87 34.20
CA GLU A 86 31.16 14.03 33.05
C GLU A 86 30.69 14.89 31.86
N LYS A 87 29.97 15.98 32.14
CA LYS A 87 29.55 16.95 31.11
C LYS A 87 30.75 17.64 30.45
N GLU A 88 31.74 18.05 31.24
CA GLU A 88 32.98 18.66 30.72
C GLU A 88 33.79 17.69 29.86
N LYS A 89 33.88 16.41 30.27
CA LYS A 89 34.53 15.35 29.48
C LYS A 89 33.86 15.16 28.12
N ILE A 90 32.53 15.08 28.07
CA ILE A 90 31.78 14.95 26.81
C ILE A 90 31.91 16.19 25.94
N LEU A 91 31.92 17.39 26.54
CA LEU A 91 32.08 18.64 25.80
C LEU A 91 33.48 18.75 25.17
N ALA A 92 34.53 18.33 25.90
CA ALA A 92 35.89 18.27 25.37
C ALA A 92 36.01 17.27 24.20
N ARG A 93 35.43 16.08 24.34
CA ARG A 93 35.37 15.07 23.26
C ARG A 93 34.59 15.58 22.05
N LEU A 94 33.48 16.27 22.26
CA LEU A 94 32.68 16.87 21.18
C LEU A 94 33.50 17.88 20.39
N LYS A 95 34.22 18.77 21.08
CA LYS A 95 35.05 19.79 20.42
C LYS A 95 36.15 19.15 19.57
N LEU A 96 36.84 18.14 20.10
CA LEU A 96 37.86 17.40 19.36
C LEU A 96 37.28 16.68 18.13
N GLN A 97 36.09 16.09 18.27
CA GLN A 97 35.42 15.38 17.19
C GLN A 97 34.90 16.34 16.10
N GLU A 98 34.39 17.52 16.48
CA GLU A 98 33.97 18.56 15.53
C GLU A 98 35.17 19.14 14.74
N GLU A 99 36.32 19.33 15.40
CA GLU A 99 37.56 19.72 14.73
C GLU A 99 38.03 18.63 13.76
N LYS A 100 38.00 17.36 14.17
CA LYS A 100 38.33 16.21 13.31
C LYS A 100 37.40 16.12 12.09
N GLU A 101 36.09 16.25 12.29
CA GLU A 101 35.09 16.25 11.21
C GLU A 101 35.28 17.43 10.24
N LYS A 102 35.66 18.62 10.75
CA LYS A 102 35.98 19.80 9.93
C LYS A 102 37.21 19.58 9.07
N VAL A 103 38.28 19.00 9.62
CA VAL A 103 39.50 18.65 8.87
C VAL A 103 39.20 17.61 7.79
N ILE A 104 38.39 16.60 8.11
CA ILE A 104 37.95 15.58 7.15
C ILE A 104 37.17 16.22 5.99
N LEU A 105 36.26 17.16 6.29
CA LEU A 105 35.47 17.85 5.27
C LEU A 105 36.35 18.67 4.31
N ASP A 106 37.38 19.34 4.84
CA ASP A 106 38.33 20.11 4.05
C ASP A 106 39.17 19.22 3.14
N ILE A 107 39.67 18.09 3.66
CA ILE A 107 40.40 17.07 2.86
C ILE A 107 39.51 16.55 1.72
N LYS A 108 38.24 16.22 2.00
CA LYS A 108 37.27 15.76 0.97
C LYS A 108 37.04 16.82 -0.12
N SER A 109 36.96 18.09 0.28
CA SER A 109 36.81 19.22 -0.64
C SER A 109 38.03 19.34 -1.57
N ASN A 110 39.25 19.32 -0.99
CA ASN A 110 40.51 19.43 -1.71
C ASN A 110 40.73 18.27 -2.69
N ILE A 111 40.44 17.03 -2.29
CA ILE A 111 40.48 15.86 -3.20
C ILE A 111 39.54 16.06 -4.39
N THR A 112 38.34 16.62 -4.15
CA THR A 112 37.34 16.84 -5.20
C THR A 112 37.79 17.91 -6.19
N ILE A 113 38.36 19.02 -5.69
CA ILE A 113 38.88 20.12 -6.51
C ILE A 113 40.05 19.64 -7.37
N LYS A 114 41.04 18.98 -6.75
CA LYS A 114 42.24 18.50 -7.46
C LYS A 114 41.92 17.41 -8.48
N ARG A 115 41.00 16.49 -8.20
CA ARG A 115 40.55 15.51 -9.22
C ARG A 115 39.80 16.15 -10.39
N LYS A 116 39.11 17.27 -10.16
CA LYS A 116 38.46 18.02 -11.25
C LYS A 116 39.51 18.70 -12.14
N ALA A 117 40.54 19.30 -11.53
CA ALA A 117 41.67 19.86 -12.25
C ALA A 117 42.46 18.77 -13.02
N LEU A 118 42.68 17.61 -12.41
CA LEU A 118 43.35 16.46 -13.04
C LEU A 118 42.65 15.98 -14.32
N LYS A 119 41.31 16.05 -14.36
CA LYS A 119 40.51 15.69 -15.54
C LYS A 119 40.54 16.72 -16.66
N ALA A 120 41.00 17.93 -16.38
CA ALA A 120 41.09 19.02 -17.35
C ALA A 120 42.48 19.15 -17.98
N LEU A 121 43.44 18.30 -17.59
CA LEU A 121 44.80 18.27 -18.11
C LEU A 121 44.99 17.10 -19.09
N ASP A 122 45.66 17.34 -20.22
CA ASP A 122 45.94 16.32 -21.24
C ASP A 122 46.97 15.28 -20.76
N ASP A 123 47.06 14.15 -21.46
CA ASP A 123 47.55 12.88 -20.89
C ASP A 123 49.07 12.78 -20.61
N GLN A 124 49.91 13.76 -20.97
CA GLN A 124 51.35 13.71 -20.71
C GLN A 124 51.94 15.08 -20.33
N GLY A 125 52.17 15.29 -19.03
CA GLY A 125 52.87 16.46 -18.49
C GLY A 125 53.20 16.32 -17.01
N ASP A 126 54.31 16.92 -16.56
CA ASP A 126 54.81 16.87 -15.17
C ASP A 126 53.78 17.40 -14.15
N GLU A 127 52.99 18.39 -14.55
CA GLU A 127 51.91 18.97 -13.76
C GLU A 127 50.83 17.94 -13.38
N ARG A 128 50.52 17.01 -14.29
CA ARG A 128 49.57 15.93 -14.05
C ARG A 128 50.10 14.91 -13.05
N MET A 129 51.41 14.62 -13.07
CA MET A 129 52.05 13.74 -12.09
C MET A 129 52.13 14.39 -10.71
N ALA A 130 52.45 15.68 -10.63
CA ALA A 130 52.45 16.42 -9.37
C ALA A 130 51.05 16.40 -8.72
N LEU A 131 50.01 16.66 -9.50
CA LEU A 131 48.63 16.68 -9.01
C LEU A 131 48.13 15.29 -8.56
N LYS A 132 48.59 14.21 -9.20
CA LYS A 132 48.32 12.84 -8.75
C LYS A 132 48.95 12.56 -7.39
N ARG A 133 50.23 12.93 -7.19
CA ARG A 133 50.92 12.77 -5.90
C ARG A 133 50.20 13.49 -4.76
N GLU A 134 49.77 14.74 -5.00
CA GLU A 134 49.01 15.49 -4.00
C GLU A 134 47.64 14.86 -3.67
N ILE A 135 46.98 14.26 -4.67
CA ILE A 135 45.71 13.53 -4.44
C ILE A 135 45.97 12.28 -3.60
N ASP A 136 47.08 11.57 -3.83
CA ASP A 136 47.44 10.35 -3.10
C ASP A 136 47.85 10.66 -1.65
N GLU A 137 48.57 11.76 -1.42
CA GLU A 137 48.86 12.26 -0.06
C GLU A 137 47.58 12.63 0.69
N LEU A 138 46.65 13.31 0.04
CA LEU A 138 45.35 13.65 0.65
C LEU A 138 44.50 12.40 0.93
N ASN A 139 44.53 11.38 0.07
CA ASN A 139 43.84 10.10 0.33
C ASN A 139 44.48 9.36 1.51
N SER A 140 45.81 9.35 1.61
CA SER A 140 46.53 8.72 2.73
C SER A 140 46.22 9.42 4.06
N ARG A 141 46.15 10.75 4.04
CA ARG A 141 45.74 11.55 5.21
C ARG A 141 44.26 11.36 5.57
N TYR A 142 43.40 11.13 4.58
CA TYR A 142 41.99 10.79 4.82
C TYR A 142 41.86 9.42 5.47
N GLU A 143 42.60 8.43 4.97
CA GLU A 143 42.62 7.06 5.48
C GLU A 143 43.13 7.02 6.93
N SER A 144 44.20 7.74 7.27
CA SER A 144 44.70 7.79 8.65
C SER A 144 43.73 8.44 9.64
N LEU A 145 42.87 9.36 9.19
CA LEU A 145 41.87 10.03 10.04
C LEU A 145 40.56 9.24 10.18
N THR A 146 40.21 8.40 9.21
CA THR A 146 38.88 7.76 9.11
C THR A 146 38.89 6.24 9.07
N GLY A 147 40.02 5.60 8.77
CA GLY A 147 40.13 4.17 8.50
C GLY A 147 39.58 3.75 7.12
N GLU A 148 39.10 4.69 6.30
CA GLU A 148 38.55 4.40 4.98
C GLU A 148 39.63 4.52 3.88
N LYS A 149 39.85 3.43 3.14
CA LYS A 149 40.95 3.28 2.17
C LYS A 149 41.01 4.32 1.05
N THR A 150 39.90 4.94 0.64
CA THR A 150 39.92 6.05 -0.34
C THR A 150 38.60 6.83 -0.35
N TYR A 151 38.68 8.16 -0.32
CA TYR A 151 37.51 9.00 -0.59
C TYR A 151 37.30 9.10 -2.09
N THR A 152 36.43 8.29 -2.69
CA THR A 152 35.90 8.51 -4.03
C THR A 152 34.45 8.97 -3.93
N LYS A 153 34.16 10.20 -4.38
CA LYS A 153 32.78 10.65 -4.58
C LYS A 153 32.19 9.80 -5.70
N LYS A 154 31.62 8.63 -5.37
CA LYS A 154 30.73 7.87 -6.25
C LYS A 154 29.56 8.78 -6.57
N ARG A 155 29.71 9.56 -7.65
CA ARG A 155 28.58 10.08 -8.39
C ARG A 155 27.88 8.83 -8.91
N LYS A 156 26.87 8.32 -8.18
CA LYS A 156 25.85 7.45 -8.77
C LYS A 156 25.11 8.32 -9.81
N ARG A 157 25.75 8.55 -10.95
CA ARG A 157 25.02 8.56 -12.20
C ARG A 157 24.67 7.09 -12.39
N ALA A 158 23.46 6.73 -11.97
CA ALA A 158 22.82 5.58 -12.58
C ALA A 158 22.74 5.95 -14.06
N SER A 159 23.69 5.47 -14.87
CA SER A 159 23.43 5.38 -16.28
C SER A 159 22.19 4.51 -16.41
N SER A 160 21.21 5.01 -17.12
CA SER A 160 19.94 4.40 -17.49
C SER A 160 20.11 3.18 -18.40
N HIS A 161 21.12 2.35 -18.15
CA HIS A 161 21.37 1.09 -18.82
C HIS A 161 21.58 0.02 -17.76
N GLN A 162 20.62 -0.91 -17.74
CA GLN A 162 20.55 -2.11 -16.94
C GLN A 162 20.34 -1.86 -15.45
N LEU A 163 19.07 -1.97 -15.02
CA LEU A 163 18.78 -2.60 -13.73
C LEU A 163 19.62 -3.89 -13.72
N GLU A 164 20.65 -3.97 -12.89
CA GLU A 164 21.34 -5.23 -12.57
C GLU A 164 20.31 -6.13 -11.89
N THR A 165 19.49 -6.76 -12.72
CA THR A 165 18.71 -7.92 -12.34
C THR A 165 19.71 -9.05 -12.25
N ASP A 166 20.07 -9.41 -11.03
CA ASP A 166 20.91 -10.57 -10.74
C ASP A 166 20.04 -11.83 -10.99
N TYR A 167 19.65 -12.05 -12.25
CA TYR A 167 19.12 -13.31 -12.73
C TYR A 167 20.31 -14.24 -12.84
N THR A 168 20.62 -14.97 -11.78
CA THR A 168 21.22 -16.29 -11.96
C THR A 168 20.21 -17.08 -12.79
N ARG A 169 20.51 -17.18 -14.09
CA ARG A 169 19.68 -17.84 -15.10
C ARG A 169 19.51 -19.30 -14.64
N PRO A 170 18.32 -19.73 -14.19
CA PRO A 170 18.11 -21.15 -13.99
C PRO A 170 18.25 -21.80 -15.37
N GLU A 171 18.92 -22.94 -15.46
CA GLU A 171 19.06 -23.70 -16.72
C GLU A 171 17.69 -24.08 -17.32
N ASN A 172 16.61 -23.98 -16.53
CA ASN A 172 15.23 -24.20 -16.95
C ASN A 172 14.36 -22.95 -16.69
N ILE A 173 14.01 -22.22 -17.76
CA ILE A 173 13.23 -20.96 -17.72
C ILE A 173 11.81 -21.17 -17.15
N LEU A 174 11.34 -22.42 -17.12
CA LEU A 174 10.04 -22.85 -16.62
C LEU A 174 10.16 -23.79 -15.40
N ALA A 175 11.28 -23.77 -14.66
CA ALA A 175 11.30 -24.42 -13.35
C ALA A 175 10.31 -23.69 -12.43
N ASP A 176 9.09 -24.19 -12.41
CA ASP A 176 8.05 -23.79 -11.48
C ASP A 176 8.54 -24.00 -10.04
N GLY A 177 7.76 -23.48 -9.10
CA GLY A 177 8.02 -23.74 -7.69
C GLY A 177 7.83 -25.20 -7.30
N PRO A 178 7.93 -25.48 -5.99
CA PRO A 178 7.78 -26.84 -5.49
C PRO A 178 6.50 -27.49 -6.01
N SER A 179 6.61 -28.76 -6.36
CA SER A 179 5.50 -29.55 -6.90
C SER A 179 4.39 -29.74 -5.87
N ALA A 180 3.17 -30.00 -6.33
CA ALA A 180 1.99 -30.10 -5.48
C ALA A 180 2.09 -31.18 -4.38
N ASP A 181 2.87 -32.24 -4.60
CA ASP A 181 3.15 -33.30 -3.62
C ASP A 181 3.93 -32.81 -2.39
N GLN A 182 4.59 -31.65 -2.46
CA GLN A 182 5.25 -31.03 -1.31
C GLN A 182 4.28 -30.29 -0.39
N PHE A 183 3.01 -30.19 -0.77
CA PHE A 183 1.96 -29.54 0.01
C PHE A 183 0.92 -30.56 0.48
N GLU A 184 0.35 -30.30 1.65
CA GLU A 184 -0.83 -31.03 2.11
C GLU A 184 -1.99 -30.81 1.13
N GLN A 185 -2.82 -31.84 0.93
CA GLN A 185 -4.02 -31.73 0.12
C GLN A 185 -4.93 -30.61 0.65
N TRP A 186 -5.57 -29.87 -0.26
CA TRP A 186 -6.56 -28.89 0.15
C TRP A 186 -7.74 -29.57 0.84
N LEU A 187 -8.05 -29.10 2.05
CA LEU A 187 -9.21 -29.51 2.82
C LEU A 187 -10.08 -28.28 3.10
N PRO A 188 -11.42 -28.43 3.14
CA PRO A 188 -12.33 -27.35 3.53
C PRO A 188 -11.91 -26.72 4.87
N ARG A 189 -12.00 -25.40 4.96
CA ARG A 189 -11.71 -24.65 6.19
C ARG A 189 -12.99 -24.47 7.00
N ASP A 190 -12.89 -24.53 8.32
CA ASP A 190 -14.00 -24.22 9.23
C ASP A 190 -14.37 -22.73 9.23
N TYR A 191 -13.39 -21.86 8.92
CA TYR A 191 -13.56 -20.41 8.89
C TYR A 191 -13.80 -19.82 7.48
N PHE A 192 -13.67 -20.62 6.41
CA PHE A 192 -13.82 -20.16 5.04
C PHE A 192 -14.57 -21.19 4.19
N LYS A 193 -15.74 -20.80 3.66
CA LYS A 193 -16.61 -21.67 2.86
C LYS A 193 -17.02 -20.96 1.59
N PHE A 194 -16.91 -21.65 0.45
CA PHE A 194 -17.43 -21.20 -0.83
C PHE A 194 -18.58 -22.11 -1.27
N GLU A 195 -19.73 -21.52 -1.57
CA GLU A 195 -20.94 -22.23 -1.96
C GLU A 195 -21.50 -21.64 -3.24
N VAL A 196 -21.69 -22.46 -4.27
CA VAL A 196 -22.42 -22.04 -5.47
C VAL A 196 -23.91 -22.16 -5.17
N VAL A 197 -24.61 -21.04 -5.22
CA VAL A 197 -26.06 -20.95 -4.94
C VAL A 197 -26.87 -21.21 -6.21
N HIS A 198 -26.44 -20.62 -7.33
CA HIS A 198 -27.09 -20.78 -8.63
C HIS A 198 -26.07 -20.61 -9.76
N GLU A 199 -26.18 -21.41 -10.80
CA GLU A 199 -25.42 -21.25 -12.04
C GLU A 199 -26.39 -20.90 -13.17
N SER A 200 -26.05 -19.87 -13.94
CA SER A 200 -26.87 -19.49 -15.08
C SER A 200 -26.91 -20.59 -16.14
N THR A 201 -28.07 -20.77 -16.77
CA THR A 201 -28.21 -21.62 -17.95
C THR A 201 -27.80 -20.93 -19.26
N LYS A 202 -27.55 -19.61 -19.27
CA LYS A 202 -27.25 -18.83 -20.48
C LYS A 202 -25.77 -18.47 -20.63
N SER A 203 -25.04 -18.38 -19.52
CA SER A 203 -23.62 -18.03 -19.51
C SER A 203 -22.87 -18.78 -18.42
N ARG A 204 -21.61 -18.39 -18.16
CA ARG A 204 -20.81 -18.95 -17.08
C ARG A 204 -21.06 -18.24 -15.74
N ALA A 205 -21.91 -17.21 -15.73
CA ALA A 205 -22.25 -16.46 -14.53
C ALA A 205 -22.86 -17.36 -13.45
N ARG A 206 -22.66 -16.95 -12.21
CA ARG A 206 -23.09 -17.70 -11.03
C ARG A 206 -23.30 -16.77 -9.85
N VAL A 207 -24.27 -17.13 -9.02
CA VAL A 207 -24.43 -16.56 -7.69
C VAL A 207 -23.79 -17.52 -6.70
N CYS A 208 -22.83 -17.02 -5.94
CA CYS A 208 -22.15 -17.80 -4.91
C CYS A 208 -22.11 -17.04 -3.60
N ARG A 209 -21.94 -17.78 -2.50
CA ARG A 209 -21.75 -17.29 -1.15
C ARG A 209 -20.35 -17.64 -0.66
N ILE A 210 -19.59 -16.62 -0.25
CA ILE A 210 -18.32 -16.80 0.47
C ILE A 210 -18.55 -16.46 1.95
N THR A 211 -18.40 -17.44 2.83
CA THR A 211 -18.46 -17.23 4.28
C THR A 211 -17.05 -17.03 4.81
N THR A 212 -16.82 -15.94 5.56
CA THR A 212 -15.54 -15.63 6.22
C THR A 212 -15.77 -15.36 7.72
N PRO A 213 -14.70 -15.21 8.54
CA PRO A 213 -14.85 -14.91 9.96
C PRO A 213 -15.66 -13.64 10.27
N HIS A 214 -15.61 -12.63 9.40
CA HIS A 214 -16.24 -11.32 9.65
C HIS A 214 -17.51 -11.09 8.82
N GLY A 215 -18.03 -12.10 8.12
CA GLY A 215 -19.31 -11.98 7.43
C GLY A 215 -19.41 -12.81 6.16
N VAL A 216 -20.52 -12.60 5.46
CA VAL A 216 -20.84 -13.31 4.21
C VAL A 216 -20.70 -12.34 3.03
N ILE A 217 -20.18 -12.84 1.92
CA ILE A 217 -20.04 -12.11 0.66
C ILE A 217 -20.89 -12.82 -0.39
N GLU A 218 -21.96 -12.17 -0.83
CA GLU A 218 -22.79 -12.61 -1.95
C GLU A 218 -22.17 -12.13 -3.27
N THR A 219 -21.96 -13.05 -4.22
CA THR A 219 -21.25 -12.81 -5.49
C THR A 219 -22.18 -12.92 -6.71
N PRO A 220 -21.93 -12.21 -7.82
CA PRO A 220 -20.83 -11.27 -8.05
C PRO A 220 -20.83 -10.07 -7.08
N CYS A 221 -19.64 -9.64 -6.64
CA CYS A 221 -19.47 -8.55 -5.67
C CYS A 221 -18.43 -7.53 -6.14
N PHE A 222 -18.77 -6.25 -6.00
CA PHE A 222 -17.83 -5.14 -6.12
C PHE A 222 -17.04 -4.97 -4.82
N VAL A 223 -15.74 -4.72 -4.94
CA VAL A 223 -14.82 -4.54 -3.81
C VAL A 223 -14.18 -3.15 -3.89
N PRO A 224 -14.62 -2.15 -3.11
CA PRO A 224 -13.96 -0.86 -3.06
C PRO A 224 -12.57 -0.96 -2.43
N VAL A 225 -11.65 -0.12 -2.91
CA VAL A 225 -10.26 -0.07 -2.44
C VAL A 225 -10.07 0.97 -1.32
N GLY A 226 -9.68 0.50 -0.14
CA GLY A 226 -9.23 1.26 1.01
C GLY A 226 -7.70 1.38 1.05
N THR A 227 -7.14 2.31 0.28
CA THR A 227 -5.68 2.46 0.08
C THR A 227 -4.87 2.56 1.38
N ASN A 228 -5.38 3.23 2.43
CA ASN A 228 -4.69 3.34 3.73
C ASN A 228 -5.64 2.88 4.86
N ALA A 229 -6.26 1.72 4.71
CA ALA A 229 -7.36 1.26 5.58
C ALA A 229 -8.53 2.26 5.65
N ALA A 230 -8.75 2.99 4.55
CA ALA A 230 -9.83 3.95 4.40
C ALA A 230 -10.19 4.08 2.92
N ALA A 231 -11.46 3.85 2.59
CA ALA A 231 -12.02 4.26 1.31
C ALA A 231 -11.99 5.80 1.25
N LYS A 232 -11.46 6.36 0.17
CA LYS A 232 -11.26 7.81 0.09
C LYS A 232 -12.59 8.55 0.23
N CYS A 233 -12.63 9.51 1.16
CA CYS A 233 -13.77 10.38 1.46
C CYS A 233 -15.00 9.72 2.09
N VAL A 234 -14.95 8.44 2.46
CA VAL A 234 -16.12 7.68 2.94
C VAL A 234 -15.78 6.84 4.16
N SER A 235 -16.65 6.83 5.17
CA SER A 235 -16.51 5.94 6.34
C SER A 235 -17.19 4.59 6.12
N SER A 236 -16.79 3.56 6.88
CA SER A 236 -17.46 2.25 6.87
C SER A 236 -18.96 2.33 7.20
N GLU A 237 -19.36 3.31 8.02
CA GLU A 237 -20.76 3.51 8.40
C GLU A 237 -21.61 4.11 7.27
N GLN A 238 -21.01 4.94 6.42
CA GLN A 238 -21.71 5.54 5.29
C GLN A 238 -21.96 4.55 4.15
N CYS A 239 -21.21 3.44 4.13
CA CYS A 239 -21.28 2.39 3.11
C CYS A 239 -21.39 0.99 3.74
N LYS A 240 -22.42 0.78 4.57
CA LYS A 240 -22.68 -0.50 5.28
C LYS A 240 -22.97 -1.65 4.31
N GLU A 241 -23.47 -1.34 3.12
CA GLU A 241 -23.73 -2.32 2.05
C GLU A 241 -22.45 -2.94 1.45
N VAL A 242 -21.27 -2.37 1.71
CA VAL A 242 -20.00 -2.90 1.22
C VAL A 242 -19.63 -4.19 1.96
N GLN A 243 -19.89 -5.32 1.30
CA GLN A 243 -19.64 -6.67 1.82
C GLN A 243 -18.14 -6.96 1.99
N LEU A 244 -17.31 -6.61 1.02
CA LEU A 244 -15.86 -6.85 1.04
C LEU A 244 -15.11 -5.55 0.73
N MET A 245 -14.01 -5.27 1.42
CA MET A 245 -13.14 -4.12 1.12
C MET A 245 -11.71 -4.57 0.89
N PHE A 246 -11.06 -4.00 -0.13
CA PHE A 246 -9.67 -4.27 -0.45
C PHE A 246 -8.74 -3.27 0.26
N CYS A 247 -7.82 -3.75 1.09
CA CYS A 247 -6.85 -2.93 1.81
C CYS A 247 -5.45 -3.17 1.27
N ASN A 248 -4.67 -2.09 1.17
CA ASN A 248 -3.37 -2.14 0.53
C ASN A 248 -2.24 -2.37 1.55
N THR A 249 -1.58 -3.53 1.48
CA THR A 249 -0.51 -3.90 2.40
C THR A 249 0.71 -3.00 2.25
N TYR A 250 1.05 -2.55 1.04
CA TYR A 250 2.21 -1.66 0.83
C TYR A 250 2.08 -0.36 1.63
N HIS A 251 0.92 0.29 1.54
CA HIS A 251 0.69 1.52 2.28
C HIS A 251 0.67 1.31 3.79
N LEU A 252 0.05 0.22 4.25
CA LEU A 252 -0.06 -0.10 5.67
C LEU A 252 1.27 -0.53 6.29
N LEU A 253 2.16 -1.16 5.50
CA LEU A 253 3.54 -1.44 5.88
C LEU A 253 4.35 -0.16 6.06
N VAL A 254 4.23 0.79 5.12
CA VAL A 254 4.94 2.07 5.19
C VAL A 254 4.43 2.92 6.36
N HIS A 255 3.11 2.96 6.56
CA HIS A 255 2.49 3.64 7.68
C HIS A 255 1.05 3.14 7.92
N PRO A 256 0.68 2.79 9.16
CA PRO A 256 1.43 2.97 10.42
C PRO A 256 2.42 1.83 10.73
N GLY A 257 2.52 0.82 9.88
CA GLY A 257 3.24 -0.43 10.13
C GLY A 257 2.30 -1.52 10.65
N SER A 258 2.55 -2.78 10.26
CA SER A 258 1.70 -3.92 10.61
C SER A 258 1.62 -4.18 12.12
N ASP A 259 2.70 -3.90 12.86
CA ASP A 259 2.76 -4.12 14.32
C ASP A 259 1.84 -3.17 15.09
N VAL A 260 1.71 -1.94 14.59
CA VAL A 260 0.77 -0.96 15.17
C VAL A 260 -0.67 -1.40 14.95
N ILE A 261 -0.97 -1.96 13.79
CA ILE A 261 -2.31 -2.45 13.45
C ILE A 261 -2.63 -3.71 14.26
N GLU A 262 -1.67 -4.64 14.41
CA GLU A 262 -1.84 -5.82 15.26
C GLU A 262 -2.09 -5.43 16.72
N ALA A 263 -1.32 -4.48 17.26
CA ALA A 263 -1.51 -3.96 18.62
C ALA A 263 -2.87 -3.26 18.81
N ALA A 264 -3.48 -2.75 17.73
CA ALA A 264 -4.83 -2.19 17.74
C ALA A 264 -5.93 -3.25 17.57
N GLY A 265 -5.59 -4.54 17.49
CA GLY A 265 -6.54 -5.64 17.32
C GLY A 265 -6.86 -5.96 15.86
N GLY A 266 -5.93 -5.70 14.93
CA GLY A 266 -6.09 -5.94 13.49
C GLY A 266 -6.87 -4.83 12.78
N LEU A 267 -6.97 -4.92 11.45
CA LEU A 267 -7.59 -3.91 10.60
C LEU A 267 -9.04 -3.66 10.96
N HIS A 268 -9.82 -4.72 11.21
CA HIS A 268 -11.23 -4.61 11.58
C HIS A 268 -11.45 -3.68 12.77
N SER A 269 -10.70 -3.89 13.86
CA SER A 269 -10.73 -3.04 15.06
C SER A 269 -10.16 -1.64 14.77
N PHE A 270 -9.04 -1.58 14.05
CA PHE A 270 -8.34 -0.32 13.78
C PHE A 270 -9.14 0.68 12.95
N MET A 271 -9.91 0.20 11.97
CA MET A 271 -10.72 1.04 11.08
C MET A 271 -12.23 1.00 11.39
N ASN A 272 -12.62 0.34 12.49
CA ASN A 272 -14.01 0.11 12.88
C ASN A 272 -14.86 -0.48 11.75
N ARG A 273 -14.41 -1.62 11.19
CA ARG A 273 -15.11 -2.35 10.13
C ARG A 273 -15.41 -3.78 10.59
N HIS A 274 -16.69 -4.12 10.65
CA HIS A 274 -17.19 -5.44 11.06
C HIS A 274 -17.57 -6.34 9.88
N ALA A 275 -17.05 -6.06 8.70
CA ALA A 275 -17.33 -6.80 7.48
C ALA A 275 -16.00 -7.23 6.81
N PRO A 276 -16.02 -8.26 5.94
CA PRO A 276 -14.81 -8.85 5.38
C PRO A 276 -13.81 -7.86 4.75
N ILE A 277 -12.53 -8.19 4.88
CA ILE A 277 -11.39 -7.47 4.27
C ILE A 277 -10.55 -8.45 3.44
N ILE A 278 -10.12 -8.00 2.25
CA ILE A 278 -9.08 -8.65 1.45
C ILE A 278 -7.84 -7.74 1.42
N THR A 279 -6.65 -8.30 1.55
CA THR A 279 -5.39 -7.55 1.42
C THR A 279 -4.54 -8.03 0.27
N ASP A 280 -3.88 -7.11 -0.44
CA ASP A 280 -2.83 -7.47 -1.39
C ASP A 280 -1.51 -7.84 -0.72
N SER A 281 -0.55 -8.29 -1.51
CA SER A 281 0.80 -8.58 -1.05
C SER A 281 1.66 -7.34 -0.81
N GLY A 282 1.24 -6.18 -1.36
CA GLY A 282 2.02 -4.96 -1.49
C GLY A 282 2.99 -4.94 -2.68
N GLY A 283 3.15 -6.06 -3.42
CA GLY A 283 4.07 -6.15 -4.56
C GLY A 283 3.70 -5.22 -5.70
N PHE A 284 2.43 -5.23 -6.13
CA PHE A 284 1.95 -4.41 -7.24
C PHE A 284 2.31 -2.92 -7.11
N GLN A 285 2.21 -2.34 -5.92
CA GLN A 285 2.50 -0.91 -5.67
C GLN A 285 4.00 -0.64 -5.69
N VAL A 286 4.81 -1.58 -5.23
CA VAL A 286 6.28 -1.50 -5.35
C VAL A 286 6.70 -1.35 -6.81
N PHE A 287 6.08 -2.13 -7.71
CA PHE A 287 6.39 -2.08 -9.14
C PHE A 287 5.76 -0.88 -9.87
N SER A 288 4.47 -0.62 -9.64
CA SER A 288 3.74 0.46 -10.34
C SER A 288 4.19 1.87 -9.92
N LEU A 289 4.49 2.12 -8.64
CA LEU A 289 5.01 3.41 -8.19
C LEU A 289 6.45 3.66 -8.66
N ALA A 290 7.22 2.59 -8.90
CA ALA A 290 8.55 2.68 -9.48
C ALA A 290 8.52 2.97 -10.99
N ALA A 291 7.52 2.43 -11.70
CA ALA A 291 7.33 2.59 -13.14
C ALA A 291 6.58 3.88 -13.54
N ALA A 292 5.88 4.54 -12.60
CA ALA A 292 5.12 5.76 -12.87
C ALA A 292 6.02 6.89 -13.39
N THR A 293 5.90 7.18 -14.69
CA THR A 293 6.35 8.42 -15.33
C THR A 293 5.28 9.51 -15.18
N GLU A 294 5.66 10.77 -15.37
CA GLU A 294 4.94 11.99 -14.95
C GLU A 294 3.48 12.16 -15.42
N ASP A 295 3.02 11.31 -16.36
CA ASP A 295 1.75 11.47 -17.07
C ASP A 295 0.59 10.62 -16.52
N GLU A 296 0.85 9.57 -15.72
CA GLU A 296 -0.22 8.76 -15.08
C GLU A 296 -0.61 9.26 -13.67
N ASP A 297 0.09 10.27 -13.17
CA ASP A 297 -0.15 10.84 -11.86
C ASP A 297 -1.40 11.73 -11.86
N GLY A 298 -2.48 11.23 -11.25
CA GLY A 298 -3.56 12.08 -10.77
C GLY A 298 -3.02 13.23 -9.89
N PRO A 299 -3.76 14.35 -9.75
CA PRO A 299 -3.29 15.58 -9.09
C PRO A 299 -2.81 15.38 -7.63
N GLU A 300 -3.19 14.27 -7.00
CA GLU A 300 -2.88 13.92 -5.61
C GLU A 300 -1.40 13.51 -5.39
N LEU A 301 -0.73 12.87 -6.37
CA LEU A 301 0.71 12.57 -6.30
C LEU A 301 1.56 13.81 -6.65
N LYS A 302 1.02 14.70 -7.49
CA LYS A 302 1.65 15.98 -7.83
C LYS A 302 1.77 16.89 -6.60
N MET A 303 0.75 16.98 -5.74
CA MET A 303 0.82 17.79 -4.50
C MET A 303 1.89 17.33 -3.49
N LYS A 304 2.17 16.02 -3.40
CA LYS A 304 3.24 15.49 -2.54
C LYS A 304 4.64 15.73 -3.11
N ARG A 305 4.81 15.69 -4.44
CA ARG A 305 6.08 16.07 -5.12
C ARG A 305 6.41 17.55 -4.92
N VAL A 306 5.42 18.44 -5.02
CA VAL A 306 5.63 19.90 -4.89
C VAL A 306 6.16 20.31 -3.51
N ARG A 307 5.83 19.58 -2.43
CA ARG A 307 6.40 19.85 -1.09
C ARG A 307 7.89 19.52 -0.98
N ARG A 308 8.44 18.72 -1.90
CA ARG A 308 9.85 18.30 -1.89
C ARG A 308 10.74 19.22 -2.75
N THR A 309 10.16 19.90 -3.73
CA THR A 309 10.83 20.90 -4.57
C THR A 309 10.67 22.30 -3.97
N GLY A 310 11.21 22.50 -2.76
CA GLY A 310 11.47 23.83 -2.23
C GLY A 310 12.76 24.39 -2.82
N LYS A 311 12.64 25.42 -3.67
CA LYS A 311 13.67 26.37 -4.15
C LYS A 311 15.09 25.81 -4.38
N ASN A 312 15.42 25.56 -5.66
CA ASN A 312 16.74 25.44 -6.31
C ASN A 312 16.97 24.10 -7.02
N SER A 313 16.23 23.84 -8.10
CA SER A 313 16.70 22.93 -9.14
C SER A 313 16.50 23.56 -10.50
N GLU A 314 17.59 24.02 -11.09
CA GLU A 314 17.67 24.37 -12.51
C GLU A 314 17.18 23.20 -13.36
N LYS A 315 16.42 23.54 -14.39
CA LYS A 315 15.89 22.62 -15.40
C LYS A 315 17.04 21.88 -16.06
N THR A 316 17.16 20.57 -15.79
CA THR A 316 17.92 19.64 -16.62
C THR A 316 16.93 18.74 -17.35
N ASN A 317 17.00 18.74 -18.67
CA ASN A 317 16.15 17.99 -19.59
C ASN A 317 16.51 16.49 -19.61
N ASP A 318 16.41 15.78 -18.49
CA ASP A 318 16.53 14.31 -18.46
C ASP A 318 15.14 13.68 -18.43
N LYS A 319 14.63 13.31 -19.61
CA LYS A 319 13.28 12.75 -19.81
C LYS A 319 13.08 11.31 -19.32
N HIS A 320 14.05 10.65 -18.69
CA HIS A 320 13.94 9.22 -18.28
C HIS A 320 14.51 8.91 -16.88
N ALA A 321 14.26 9.75 -15.88
CA ALA A 321 14.62 9.41 -14.50
C ALA A 321 13.54 8.52 -13.85
N ASN A 322 13.76 7.20 -13.85
CA ASN A 322 13.06 6.24 -13.00
C ASN A 322 13.03 6.78 -11.55
N ASN A 323 11.87 6.78 -10.88
CA ASN A 323 11.67 7.40 -9.56
C ASN A 323 12.44 6.74 -8.39
N GLY A 324 13.38 5.82 -8.64
CA GLY A 324 14.33 5.29 -7.65
C GLY A 324 13.70 4.60 -6.44
N GLN A 325 12.42 4.23 -6.52
CA GLN A 325 11.69 3.59 -5.44
C GLN A 325 11.90 2.09 -5.42
N LEU A 326 11.90 1.40 -6.57
CA LEU A 326 12.31 0.00 -6.64
C LEU A 326 13.84 -0.10 -6.65
N LEU A 327 14.41 -0.93 -5.77
CA LEU A 327 15.85 -1.11 -5.65
C LEU A 327 16.30 -2.43 -6.28
N THR A 328 15.68 -3.54 -5.89
CA THR A 328 16.09 -4.89 -6.32
C THR A 328 14.90 -5.83 -6.38
N VAL A 329 14.94 -6.77 -7.34
CA VAL A 329 14.00 -7.90 -7.45
C VAL A 329 14.84 -9.14 -7.70
N ASN A 330 14.68 -10.18 -6.88
CA ASN A 330 15.44 -11.43 -6.99
C ASN A 330 14.65 -12.61 -6.42
N GLU A 331 15.24 -13.80 -6.38
CA GLU A 331 14.56 -15.00 -5.86
C GLU A 331 14.05 -14.80 -4.42
N HIS A 332 14.76 -14.06 -3.56
CA HIS A 332 14.36 -13.88 -2.16
C HIS A 332 13.16 -12.96 -1.98
N GLY A 333 13.00 -11.94 -2.84
CA GLY A 333 11.94 -10.95 -2.76
C GLY A 333 12.27 -9.65 -3.48
N THR A 334 11.66 -8.57 -3.04
CA THR A 334 11.87 -7.21 -3.56
C THR A 334 12.27 -6.25 -2.45
N SER A 335 13.12 -5.28 -2.79
CA SER A 335 13.46 -4.18 -1.89
C SER A 335 13.08 -2.86 -2.53
N PHE A 336 12.48 -1.98 -1.75
CA PHE A 336 12.04 -0.67 -2.22
C PHE A 336 12.25 0.41 -1.17
N ARG A 337 12.23 1.65 -1.63
CA ARG A 337 12.32 2.85 -0.83
C ARG A 337 10.93 3.37 -0.52
N SER A 338 10.62 3.50 0.77
CA SER A 338 9.42 4.14 1.28
C SER A 338 9.24 5.54 0.67
N TYR A 339 8.05 5.81 0.12
CA TYR A 339 7.70 7.13 -0.40
C TYR A 339 7.53 8.18 0.71
N LEU A 340 7.40 7.76 1.97
CA LEU A 340 7.11 8.64 3.10
C LEU A 340 8.40 9.27 3.65
N ASP A 341 9.37 8.43 4.01
CA ASP A 341 10.59 8.83 4.72
C ASP A 341 11.89 8.41 4.02
N GLY A 342 11.80 7.61 2.96
CA GLY A 342 12.95 7.12 2.23
C GLY A 342 13.66 5.92 2.86
N SER A 343 13.09 5.32 3.92
CA SER A 343 13.58 4.06 4.48
C SER A 343 13.54 2.93 3.45
N ILE A 344 14.43 1.96 3.56
CA ILE A 344 14.45 0.78 2.70
C ILE A 344 13.63 -0.31 3.38
N ILE A 345 12.65 -0.84 2.66
CA ILE A 345 11.78 -1.94 3.10
C ILE A 345 12.07 -3.14 2.20
N GLN A 346 12.36 -4.27 2.83
CA GLN A 346 12.51 -5.56 2.15
C GLN A 346 11.21 -6.36 2.30
N LEU A 347 10.64 -6.76 1.18
CA LEU A 347 9.40 -7.52 1.09
C LEU A 347 9.68 -8.87 0.45
N THR A 348 9.56 -9.93 1.23
CA THR A 348 9.68 -11.32 0.78
C THR A 348 8.30 -11.97 0.80
N PRO A 349 8.11 -13.13 0.14
CA PRO A 349 6.89 -13.92 0.24
C PRO A 349 6.46 -14.18 1.69
N GLU A 350 7.41 -14.48 2.58
CA GLU A 350 7.16 -14.76 3.99
C GLU A 350 6.86 -13.49 4.79
N SER A 351 7.62 -12.41 4.57
CA SER A 351 7.40 -11.16 5.31
C SER A 351 6.09 -10.48 4.89
N SER A 352 5.69 -10.60 3.62
CA SER A 352 4.37 -10.17 3.14
C SER A 352 3.24 -10.95 3.81
N VAL A 353 3.34 -12.29 3.88
CA VAL A 353 2.34 -13.12 4.58
C VAL A 353 2.29 -12.74 6.06
N ALA A 354 3.44 -12.64 6.73
CA ALA A 354 3.51 -12.25 8.14
C ALA A 354 2.87 -10.87 8.40
N ALA A 355 3.08 -9.89 7.51
CA ALA A 355 2.42 -8.61 7.60
C ALA A 355 0.90 -8.74 7.47
N GLN A 356 0.41 -9.48 6.48
CA GLN A 356 -1.04 -9.71 6.30
C GLN A 356 -1.66 -10.49 7.48
N LYS A 357 -0.89 -11.37 8.15
CA LYS A 357 -1.28 -12.05 9.41
C LYS A 357 -1.52 -11.05 10.55
N LYS A 358 -0.70 -10.02 10.64
CA LYS A 358 -0.80 -8.93 11.61
C LYS A 358 -1.95 -7.98 11.28
N LEU A 359 -2.19 -7.73 9.99
CA LEU A 359 -3.33 -6.95 9.51
C LEU A 359 -4.66 -7.64 9.82
N GLY A 360 -4.69 -8.97 9.86
CA GLY A 360 -5.88 -9.73 10.26
C GLY A 360 -7.04 -9.65 9.25
N ALA A 361 -6.74 -9.55 7.95
CA ALA A 361 -7.74 -9.60 6.88
C ALA A 361 -8.34 -11.00 6.68
N ASP A 362 -9.56 -11.14 6.19
CA ASP A 362 -10.18 -12.45 5.93
C ASP A 362 -9.55 -13.20 4.75
N ILE A 363 -9.14 -12.47 3.72
CA ILE A 363 -8.53 -13.02 2.50
C ILE A 363 -7.19 -12.32 2.25
N ILE A 364 -6.15 -13.09 1.95
CA ILE A 364 -4.80 -12.58 1.70
C ILE A 364 -4.32 -12.98 0.31
N ILE A 365 -3.60 -12.07 -0.35
CA ILE A 365 -2.99 -12.31 -1.66
C ILE A 365 -1.47 -12.49 -1.49
N PRO A 366 -0.88 -13.57 -2.01
CA PRO A 366 0.56 -13.84 -1.92
C PRO A 366 1.38 -12.87 -2.77
N LEU A 367 2.67 -12.75 -2.45
CA LEU A 367 3.58 -11.90 -3.20
C LEU A 367 3.81 -12.43 -4.61
N ASP A 368 3.75 -11.51 -5.57
CA ASP A 368 3.89 -11.73 -7.00
C ASP A 368 4.76 -10.64 -7.64
N GLU A 369 5.31 -10.91 -8.81
CA GLU A 369 6.05 -9.93 -9.60
C GLU A 369 5.13 -9.30 -10.66
N LEU A 370 5.20 -7.98 -10.81
CA LEU A 370 4.54 -7.25 -11.89
C LEU A 370 5.57 -6.62 -12.84
N PRO A 371 5.89 -7.28 -13.96
CA PRO A 371 6.73 -6.68 -14.98
C PRO A 371 5.95 -5.55 -15.71
N PRO A 372 6.65 -4.55 -16.29
CA PRO A 372 6.01 -3.55 -17.16
C PRO A 372 5.22 -4.18 -18.31
N TYR A 373 4.24 -3.46 -18.86
CA TYR A 373 3.41 -3.95 -19.97
C TYR A 373 4.26 -4.36 -21.20
N HIS A 374 5.23 -3.52 -21.57
CA HIS A 374 6.12 -3.77 -22.70
C HIS A 374 7.37 -4.54 -22.25
N VAL A 375 7.25 -5.86 -22.15
CA VAL A 375 8.39 -6.77 -21.90
C VAL A 375 8.44 -7.87 -22.95
N THR A 376 9.63 -8.43 -23.16
CA THR A 376 9.77 -9.60 -24.04
C THR A 376 9.07 -10.80 -23.43
N ARG A 377 8.67 -11.74 -24.28
CA ARG A 377 8.02 -12.98 -23.87
C ARG A 377 8.88 -13.78 -22.88
N GLU A 378 10.20 -13.81 -23.09
CA GLU A 378 11.15 -14.50 -22.24
C GLU A 378 11.20 -13.87 -20.84
N ARG A 379 11.19 -12.54 -20.75
CA ARG A 379 11.16 -11.83 -19.46
C ARG A 379 9.83 -12.04 -18.74
N LEU A 380 8.73 -12.06 -19.48
CA LEU A 380 7.40 -12.36 -18.96
C LEU A 380 7.34 -13.79 -18.42
N ALA A 381 7.86 -14.77 -19.16
CA ALA A 381 7.95 -16.16 -18.71
C ALA A 381 8.78 -16.30 -17.44
N ALA A 382 9.95 -15.65 -17.38
CA ALA A 382 10.78 -15.62 -16.17
C ALA A 382 10.05 -14.98 -14.97
N SER A 383 9.22 -13.96 -15.23
CA SER A 383 8.40 -13.30 -14.20
C SER A 383 7.28 -14.18 -13.67
N VAL A 384 6.62 -14.92 -14.56
CA VAL A 384 5.61 -15.92 -14.19
C VAL A 384 6.24 -17.01 -13.32
N ALA A 385 7.39 -17.56 -13.74
CA ALA A 385 8.10 -18.58 -12.97
C ALA A 385 8.54 -18.07 -11.59
N LEU A 386 9.07 -16.85 -11.50
CA LEU A 386 9.41 -16.22 -10.21
C LEU A 386 8.17 -16.05 -9.33
N SER A 387 7.07 -15.55 -9.90
CA SER A 387 5.81 -15.38 -9.18
C SER A 387 5.25 -16.71 -8.68
N HIS A 388 5.34 -17.79 -9.46
CA HIS A 388 4.98 -19.15 -9.03
C HIS A 388 5.77 -19.61 -7.82
N ARG A 389 7.09 -19.39 -7.80
CA ARG A 389 7.97 -19.72 -6.66
C ARG A 389 7.65 -18.88 -5.43
N TRP A 390 7.41 -17.59 -5.62
CA TRP A 390 7.00 -16.69 -4.54
C TRP A 390 5.64 -17.07 -3.95
N MET A 391 4.65 -17.35 -4.78
CA MET A 391 3.32 -17.78 -4.32
C MET A 391 3.36 -19.11 -3.58
N ALA A 392 4.17 -20.07 -4.04
CA ALA A 392 4.38 -21.34 -3.35
C ALA A 392 5.03 -21.14 -1.97
N ARG A 393 6.03 -20.26 -1.85
CA ARG A 393 6.63 -19.87 -0.56
C ARG A 393 5.64 -19.15 0.36
N SER A 394 4.84 -18.23 -0.18
CA SER A 394 3.77 -17.57 0.57
C SER A 394 2.73 -18.59 1.07
N LEU A 395 2.34 -19.56 0.24
CA LEU A 395 1.43 -20.63 0.63
C LEU A 395 2.03 -21.49 1.75
N ALA A 396 3.28 -21.91 1.63
CA ALA A 396 3.97 -22.67 2.67
C ALA A 396 4.04 -21.89 4.00
N ALA A 397 4.34 -20.59 3.96
CA ALA A 397 4.31 -19.73 5.14
C ALA A 397 2.91 -19.61 5.75
N HIS A 398 1.88 -19.49 4.90
CA HIS A 398 0.49 -19.40 5.33
C HIS A 398 -0.04 -20.69 5.96
N LEU A 399 0.32 -21.86 5.41
CA LEU A 399 -0.14 -23.14 5.96
C LEU A 399 0.43 -23.41 7.36
N LYS A 400 1.62 -22.86 7.68
CA LYS A 400 2.22 -22.90 9.03
C LYS A 400 1.46 -22.05 10.05
N ASP A 401 0.92 -20.91 9.64
CA ASP A 401 0.09 -20.04 10.49
C ASP A 401 -1.10 -19.47 9.70
N LYS A 402 -2.25 -20.15 9.79
CA LYS A 402 -3.42 -19.80 8.99
C LYS A 402 -4.14 -18.54 9.48
N ARG A 403 -4.18 -18.31 10.81
CA ARG A 403 -4.92 -17.23 11.49
C ARG A 403 -6.37 -17.00 11.02
N LYS A 404 -7.09 -18.05 10.61
CA LYS A 404 -8.45 -17.97 10.03
C LYS A 404 -8.55 -17.07 8.79
N GLN A 405 -7.48 -16.98 8.01
CA GLN A 405 -7.46 -16.22 6.75
C GLN A 405 -7.39 -17.21 5.59
N ALA A 406 -8.09 -16.92 4.51
CA ALA A 406 -7.98 -17.65 3.25
C ALA A 406 -6.90 -17.03 2.36
N MET A 407 -6.30 -17.82 1.47
CA MET A 407 -5.31 -17.32 0.50
C MET A 407 -5.73 -17.58 -0.93
N TYR A 408 -5.72 -16.54 -1.77
CA TYR A 408 -5.99 -16.67 -3.21
C TYR A 408 -4.70 -16.54 -4.01
N ALA A 409 -4.40 -17.49 -4.89
CA ALA A 409 -3.28 -17.36 -5.82
C ALA A 409 -3.56 -16.31 -6.90
N VAL A 410 -2.54 -15.77 -7.55
CA VAL A 410 -2.70 -14.80 -8.64
C VAL A 410 -2.20 -15.39 -9.95
N ILE A 411 -3.10 -15.60 -10.90
CA ILE A 411 -2.75 -16.03 -12.25
C ILE A 411 -2.11 -14.85 -13.00
N HIS A 412 -0.93 -15.10 -13.58
CA HIS A 412 -0.15 -14.16 -14.38
C HIS A 412 0.09 -14.66 -15.81
N GLY A 413 0.86 -13.92 -16.60
CA GLY A 413 1.21 -14.29 -17.99
C GLY A 413 0.89 -13.23 -19.03
N GLY A 414 0.55 -12.00 -18.62
CA GLY A 414 0.19 -10.93 -19.55
C GLY A 414 -0.96 -11.33 -20.46
N VAL A 415 -0.82 -11.03 -21.75
CA VAL A 415 -1.77 -11.44 -22.82
C VAL A 415 -1.37 -12.77 -23.49
N ASP A 416 -0.29 -13.41 -23.04
CA ASP A 416 0.18 -14.69 -23.59
C ASP A 416 -0.67 -15.84 -23.03
N ARG A 417 -1.45 -16.45 -23.92
CA ARG A 417 -2.37 -17.55 -23.59
C ARG A 417 -1.65 -18.80 -23.09
N GLN A 418 -0.45 -19.09 -23.56
CA GLN A 418 0.31 -20.26 -23.13
C GLN A 418 0.83 -20.06 -21.71
N LEU A 419 1.40 -18.89 -21.41
CA LEU A 419 1.84 -18.57 -20.05
C LEU A 419 0.67 -18.52 -19.06
N ARG A 420 -0.48 -18.01 -19.49
CA ARG A 420 -1.72 -18.02 -18.70
C ARG A 420 -2.20 -19.44 -18.41
N SER A 421 -2.21 -20.32 -19.41
CA SER A 421 -2.61 -21.72 -19.24
C SER A 421 -1.67 -22.45 -18.27
N HIS A 422 -0.37 -22.27 -18.46
CA HIS A 422 0.67 -22.80 -17.58
C HIS A 422 0.48 -22.31 -16.13
N SER A 423 0.18 -21.02 -15.95
CA SER A 423 -0.08 -20.43 -14.64
C SER A 423 -1.33 -21.02 -13.97
N VAL A 424 -2.41 -21.24 -14.73
CA VAL A 424 -3.59 -21.92 -14.21
C VAL A 424 -3.27 -23.36 -13.81
N GLU A 425 -2.63 -24.14 -14.68
CA GLU A 425 -2.30 -25.54 -14.42
C GLU A 425 -1.48 -25.70 -13.13
N TYR A 426 -0.38 -24.95 -13.01
CA TYR A 426 0.46 -25.01 -11.83
C TYR A 426 -0.26 -24.53 -10.56
N LEU A 427 -0.87 -23.34 -10.56
CA LEU A 427 -1.44 -22.75 -9.35
C LEU A 427 -2.70 -23.48 -8.87
N THR A 428 -3.48 -24.07 -9.78
CA THR A 428 -4.66 -24.87 -9.41
C THR A 428 -4.30 -26.24 -8.86
N SER A 429 -3.10 -26.75 -9.14
CA SER A 429 -2.57 -27.96 -8.50
C SER A 429 -2.23 -27.75 -7.01
N LEU A 430 -1.98 -26.49 -6.59
CA LEU A 430 -1.63 -26.14 -5.23
C LEU A 430 -2.87 -25.88 -4.35
N PRO A 431 -2.79 -26.07 -3.02
CA PRO A 431 -3.94 -25.98 -2.12
C PRO A 431 -4.32 -24.55 -1.72
N PHE A 432 -4.53 -23.66 -2.70
CA PHE A 432 -5.09 -22.31 -2.48
C PHE A 432 -6.61 -22.34 -2.24
N ASP A 433 -7.15 -21.36 -1.52
CA ASP A 433 -8.59 -21.29 -1.22
C ASP A 433 -9.40 -20.61 -2.33
N GLY A 434 -8.74 -19.90 -3.24
CA GLY A 434 -9.33 -19.22 -4.39
C GLY A 434 -8.29 -18.73 -5.39
N PHE A 435 -8.75 -18.09 -6.47
CA PHE A 435 -7.88 -17.61 -7.55
C PHE A 435 -8.22 -16.18 -7.93
N ALA A 436 -7.20 -15.36 -8.07
CA ALA A 436 -7.27 -14.03 -8.61
C ALA A 436 -6.65 -14.00 -10.01
N VAL A 437 -7.16 -13.15 -10.89
CA VAL A 437 -6.58 -12.85 -12.19
C VAL A 437 -5.92 -11.48 -12.09
N GLY A 438 -4.59 -11.47 -12.19
CA GLY A 438 -3.78 -10.26 -12.09
C GLY A 438 -2.86 -10.07 -13.30
N GLY A 439 -1.88 -9.19 -13.13
CA GLY A 439 -0.90 -8.85 -14.15
C GLY A 439 -1.44 -7.92 -15.23
N SER A 440 -0.71 -7.81 -16.34
CA SER A 440 -1.22 -7.13 -17.52
C SER A 440 -2.42 -7.87 -18.11
N LEU A 441 -3.54 -7.17 -18.25
CA LEU A 441 -4.77 -7.70 -18.84
C LEU A 441 -4.96 -7.24 -20.30
N GLY A 442 -3.99 -6.56 -20.89
CA GLY A 442 -4.10 -5.98 -22.24
C GLY A 442 -4.03 -4.46 -22.23
N LYS A 443 -3.79 -3.88 -23.41
CA LYS A 443 -3.65 -2.42 -23.59
C LYS A 443 -4.99 -1.68 -23.58
N ASP A 444 -6.06 -2.39 -23.90
CA ASP A 444 -7.40 -1.86 -24.05
C ASP A 444 -8.45 -2.88 -23.57
N LYS A 445 -9.70 -2.42 -23.48
CA LYS A 445 -10.83 -3.26 -23.03
C LYS A 445 -11.07 -4.47 -23.93
N SER A 446 -10.82 -4.36 -25.24
CA SER A 446 -11.07 -5.46 -26.18
C SER A 446 -10.08 -6.60 -25.96
N GLU A 447 -8.80 -6.29 -25.81
CA GLU A 447 -7.76 -7.27 -25.51
C GLU A 447 -8.00 -7.94 -24.16
N MET A 448 -8.41 -7.17 -23.16
CA MET A 448 -8.84 -7.68 -21.85
C MET A 448 -10.00 -8.67 -21.96
N PHE A 449 -11.06 -8.32 -22.69
CA PHE A 449 -12.19 -9.23 -22.88
C PHE A 449 -11.79 -10.49 -23.63
N HIS A 450 -10.95 -10.40 -24.67
CA HIS A 450 -10.44 -11.56 -25.39
C HIS A 450 -9.59 -12.49 -24.51
N LEU A 451 -8.76 -11.91 -23.63
CA LEU A 451 -7.96 -12.66 -22.67
C LEU A 451 -8.85 -13.36 -21.64
N LEU A 452 -9.77 -12.63 -21.00
CA LEU A 452 -10.62 -13.18 -19.96
C LEU A 452 -11.62 -14.20 -20.49
N ASN A 453 -12.14 -14.02 -21.71
CA ASN A 453 -12.99 -15.01 -22.36
C ASN A 453 -12.26 -16.34 -22.60
N PHE A 454 -10.94 -16.29 -22.84
CA PHE A 454 -10.09 -17.48 -22.94
C PHE A 454 -9.75 -18.07 -21.56
N LEU A 455 -9.41 -17.22 -20.59
CA LEU A 455 -8.86 -17.63 -19.31
C LEU A 455 -9.91 -18.17 -18.32
N MET A 456 -11.04 -17.48 -18.18
CA MET A 456 -12.06 -17.81 -17.18
C MET A 456 -12.64 -19.24 -17.31
N PRO A 457 -12.75 -19.81 -18.52
CA PRO A 457 -13.07 -21.23 -18.68
C PRO A 457 -12.12 -22.22 -18.02
N LEU A 458 -10.84 -21.87 -17.88
CA LEU A 458 -9.79 -22.74 -17.33
C LEU A 458 -9.77 -22.73 -15.80
N LEU A 459 -10.34 -21.71 -15.15
CA LEU A 459 -10.33 -21.59 -13.70
C LEU A 459 -11.32 -22.56 -13.03
N PRO A 460 -11.00 -23.09 -11.84
CA PRO A 460 -11.87 -24.00 -11.12
C PRO A 460 -13.21 -23.35 -10.75
N ARG A 461 -14.31 -24.08 -10.98
CA ARG A 461 -15.65 -23.62 -10.60
C ARG A 461 -15.99 -23.90 -9.13
N ASN A 462 -15.28 -24.78 -8.45
CA ASN A 462 -15.53 -25.04 -7.03
C ASN A 462 -14.80 -24.07 -6.09
N LYS A 463 -14.19 -23.00 -6.62
CA LYS A 463 -13.46 -21.98 -5.87
C LYS A 463 -13.80 -20.58 -6.40
N PRO A 464 -13.65 -19.53 -5.57
CA PRO A 464 -13.93 -18.16 -5.97
C PRO A 464 -12.86 -17.61 -6.92
N ASN A 465 -13.32 -16.87 -7.93
CA ASN A 465 -12.52 -16.21 -8.95
C ASN A 465 -12.63 -14.69 -8.82
N HIS A 466 -11.51 -14.04 -8.56
CA HIS A 466 -11.38 -12.59 -8.34
C HIS A 466 -10.67 -11.93 -9.52
N VAL A 467 -11.15 -10.79 -10.01
CA VAL A 467 -10.43 -9.98 -11.02
C VAL A 467 -9.86 -8.74 -10.36
N LEU A 468 -8.53 -8.58 -10.46
CA LEU A 468 -7.81 -7.50 -9.79
C LEU A 468 -7.86 -6.18 -10.57
N GLY A 469 -8.19 -5.09 -9.87
CA GLY A 469 -8.00 -3.71 -10.32
C GLY A 469 -9.04 -3.15 -11.30
N ILE A 470 -10.02 -3.95 -11.74
CA ILE A 470 -11.04 -3.58 -12.74
C ILE A 470 -12.42 -3.76 -12.16
N ALA A 471 -13.18 -2.67 -12.02
CA ALA A 471 -14.55 -2.70 -11.51
C ALA A 471 -15.34 -1.41 -11.84
N ASP A 472 -15.59 -1.17 -13.13
CA ASP A 472 -16.61 -0.22 -13.60
C ASP A 472 -17.85 -0.97 -14.13
N PRO A 473 -19.02 -0.31 -14.26
CA PRO A 473 -20.27 -0.97 -14.65
C PRO A 473 -20.16 -1.72 -15.99
N ASP A 474 -19.48 -1.14 -16.97
CA ASP A 474 -19.26 -1.76 -18.29
C ASP A 474 -18.38 -3.00 -18.18
N SER A 475 -17.30 -2.95 -17.41
CA SER A 475 -16.49 -4.16 -17.16
C SER A 475 -17.28 -5.23 -16.41
N ALA A 476 -18.03 -4.88 -15.37
CA ALA A 476 -18.86 -5.83 -14.63
C ALA A 476 -19.91 -6.52 -15.52
N LYS A 477 -20.59 -5.75 -16.38
CA LYS A 477 -21.55 -6.26 -17.36
C LYS A 477 -20.98 -7.37 -18.24
N ASN A 478 -19.74 -7.21 -18.68
CA ASN A 478 -19.10 -8.11 -19.64
C ASN A 478 -18.32 -9.25 -18.97
N LEU A 479 -17.83 -9.06 -17.74
CA LEU A 479 -16.98 -10.04 -17.06
C LEU A 479 -17.76 -11.00 -16.16
N VAL A 480 -18.87 -10.58 -15.57
CA VAL A 480 -19.74 -11.47 -14.78
C VAL A 480 -20.27 -12.66 -15.60
N PRO A 481 -20.73 -12.49 -16.86
CA PRO A 481 -21.09 -13.61 -17.75
C PRO A 481 -19.99 -14.66 -17.96
N LEU A 482 -18.73 -14.30 -17.74
CA LEU A 482 -17.59 -15.21 -17.89
C LEU A 482 -17.32 -16.06 -16.63
N GLY A 483 -18.03 -15.79 -15.53
CA GLY A 483 -17.89 -16.51 -14.25
C GLY A 483 -16.96 -15.83 -13.24
N VAL A 484 -16.84 -14.50 -13.31
CA VAL A 484 -16.12 -13.70 -12.30
C VAL A 484 -17.01 -13.48 -11.08
N ASP A 485 -16.47 -13.78 -9.88
CA ASP A 485 -17.24 -13.71 -8.62
C ASP A 485 -17.00 -12.40 -7.85
N THR A 486 -15.78 -11.85 -7.93
CA THR A 486 -15.45 -10.62 -7.20
C THR A 486 -14.52 -9.74 -8.03
N MET A 487 -14.67 -8.42 -7.92
CA MET A 487 -13.92 -7.45 -8.71
C MET A 487 -13.59 -6.24 -7.86
N ASP A 488 -12.31 -5.87 -7.74
CA ASP A 488 -11.90 -4.67 -7.01
C ASP A 488 -11.50 -3.52 -7.94
N SER A 489 -11.76 -2.28 -7.51
CA SER A 489 -11.15 -1.12 -8.17
C SER A 489 -11.27 0.14 -7.32
N CYS A 490 -10.25 1.00 -7.40
CA CYS A 490 -10.34 2.37 -6.91
C CYS A 490 -11.12 3.29 -7.87
N ASN A 491 -11.43 2.82 -9.08
CA ASN A 491 -12.01 3.65 -10.14
C ASN A 491 -13.32 4.34 -9.72
N PRO A 492 -14.32 3.65 -9.12
CA PRO A 492 -15.59 4.28 -8.75
C PRO A 492 -15.42 5.49 -7.82
N THR A 493 -14.57 5.39 -6.80
CA THR A 493 -14.30 6.52 -5.89
C THR A 493 -13.40 7.57 -6.54
N ARG A 494 -12.44 7.17 -7.37
CA ARG A 494 -11.53 8.11 -8.06
C ARG A 494 -12.29 9.02 -9.01
N VAL A 495 -13.13 8.46 -9.88
CA VAL A 495 -13.89 9.27 -10.87
C VAL A 495 -14.99 10.09 -10.19
N ALA A 496 -15.59 9.59 -9.11
CA ALA A 496 -16.51 10.35 -8.25
C ALA A 496 -15.88 11.65 -7.75
N ARG A 497 -14.67 11.59 -7.18
CA ARG A 497 -13.94 12.78 -6.71
C ARG A 497 -13.61 13.77 -7.81
N HIS A 498 -13.62 13.35 -9.06
CA HIS A 498 -13.46 14.22 -10.24
C HIS A 498 -14.80 14.66 -10.87
N GLY A 499 -15.92 14.34 -10.24
CA GLY A 499 -17.26 14.78 -10.65
C GLY A 499 -17.91 13.90 -11.72
N THR A 500 -17.52 12.63 -11.81
CA THR A 500 -18.16 11.62 -12.67
C THR A 500 -18.94 10.65 -11.81
N LEU A 501 -20.26 10.62 -11.97
CA LEU A 501 -21.18 9.78 -11.20
C LEU A 501 -21.75 8.69 -12.11
N PHE A 502 -21.81 7.46 -11.60
CA PHE A 502 -22.51 6.37 -12.27
C PHE A 502 -23.99 6.46 -11.99
N VAL A 503 -24.81 6.24 -13.02
CA VAL A 503 -26.26 6.30 -12.92
C VAL A 503 -26.90 5.26 -13.81
N SER A 504 -28.12 4.86 -13.44
CA SER A 504 -28.90 3.86 -14.15
C SER A 504 -29.32 4.39 -15.53
N THR A 505 -29.29 3.50 -16.52
CA THR A 505 -29.69 3.77 -17.91
C THR A 505 -31.15 3.36 -18.15
N ALA A 506 -31.70 3.78 -19.29
CA ALA A 506 -33.08 3.47 -19.69
C ALA A 506 -33.34 1.96 -19.81
N ASN A 507 -32.29 1.21 -20.13
CA ASN A 507 -32.36 -0.21 -20.43
C ASN A 507 -32.07 -1.08 -19.20
N ASP A 508 -31.78 -0.47 -18.04
CA ASP A 508 -31.47 -1.24 -16.84
C ASP A 508 -32.74 -1.71 -16.10
N HIS A 509 -33.92 -1.17 -16.45
CA HIS A 509 -35.21 -1.52 -15.85
C HIS A 509 -36.34 -1.59 -16.88
N ASP A 510 -37.03 -2.73 -16.96
CA ASP A 510 -38.28 -2.94 -17.71
C ASP A 510 -39.50 -2.30 -17.01
N ASN A 511 -39.32 -1.26 -16.19
CA ASN A 511 -40.43 -0.67 -15.43
C ASN A 511 -41.20 0.34 -16.28
N GLU A 512 -42.49 0.05 -16.49
CA GLU A 512 -43.48 0.86 -17.21
C GLU A 512 -43.86 2.18 -16.52
N ASP A 513 -43.25 2.52 -15.38
CA ASP A 513 -43.44 3.80 -14.69
C ASP A 513 -42.72 4.94 -15.43
N ALA A 514 -43.37 5.39 -16.50
CA ALA A 514 -42.93 6.38 -17.49
C ALA A 514 -42.75 7.83 -16.95
N HIS A 515 -42.53 8.03 -15.65
CA HIS A 515 -42.39 9.35 -15.04
C HIS A 515 -40.95 9.72 -14.61
N SER A 516 -40.00 8.78 -14.64
CA SER A 516 -38.58 9.07 -14.39
C SER A 516 -37.72 8.66 -15.58
N ALA A 517 -37.54 9.59 -16.53
CA ALA A 517 -36.59 9.40 -17.62
C ALA A 517 -35.20 9.04 -17.08
N PRO A 518 -34.46 8.14 -17.76
CA PRO A 518 -33.12 7.72 -17.35
C PRO A 518 -32.20 8.90 -17.13
N SER A 519 -31.38 8.80 -16.08
CA SER A 519 -30.45 9.85 -15.69
C SER A 519 -29.46 10.21 -16.80
N SER A 520 -28.99 9.20 -17.53
CA SER A 520 -28.16 9.37 -18.73
C SER A 520 -28.31 8.19 -19.69
N LYS A 521 -28.09 8.44 -21.00
CA LYS A 521 -28.03 7.38 -22.02
C LYS A 521 -26.76 6.54 -21.93
N ASP A 522 -25.65 7.14 -21.48
CA ASP A 522 -24.34 6.49 -21.34
C ASP A 522 -24.06 5.97 -19.92
N GLY A 523 -25.05 6.05 -19.01
CA GLY A 523 -24.91 5.63 -17.61
C GLY A 523 -23.99 6.51 -16.77
N ILE A 524 -23.63 7.71 -17.26
CA ILE A 524 -22.66 8.60 -16.60
C ILE A 524 -23.17 10.04 -16.52
N LEU A 525 -23.07 10.65 -15.34
CA LEU A 525 -23.23 12.10 -15.14
C LEU A 525 -21.89 12.77 -14.88
N ARG A 526 -21.57 13.78 -15.69
CA ARG A 526 -20.43 14.68 -15.45
C ARG A 526 -20.92 15.91 -14.71
N ILE A 527 -21.11 15.79 -13.39
CA ILE A 527 -21.88 16.73 -12.56
C ILE A 527 -21.34 18.17 -12.60
N LYS A 528 -20.08 18.39 -12.99
CA LYS A 528 -19.46 19.72 -13.14
C LYS A 528 -19.97 20.52 -14.35
N GLN A 529 -20.70 19.90 -15.28
CA GLN A 529 -21.26 20.54 -16.47
C GLN A 529 -22.37 21.53 -16.09
N GLY A 530 -22.44 22.68 -16.80
CA GLY A 530 -23.39 23.76 -16.49
C GLY A 530 -24.86 23.36 -16.56
N ARG A 531 -25.21 22.34 -17.37
CA ARG A 531 -26.59 21.83 -17.48
C ARG A 531 -27.21 21.36 -16.16
N PHE A 532 -26.39 21.09 -15.14
CA PHE A 532 -26.88 20.63 -13.83
C PHE A 532 -27.16 21.78 -12.85
N GLN A 533 -26.87 23.03 -13.20
CA GLN A 533 -27.03 24.18 -12.30
C GLN A 533 -28.45 24.32 -11.72
N GLU A 534 -29.47 23.98 -12.52
CA GLU A 534 -30.89 24.06 -12.14
C GLU A 534 -31.56 22.66 -12.19
N ASP A 535 -30.77 21.58 -12.21
CA ASP A 535 -31.30 20.22 -12.18
C ASP A 535 -31.57 19.77 -10.74
N PHE A 536 -32.80 20.00 -10.25
CA PHE A 536 -33.20 19.67 -8.89
C PHE A 536 -33.58 18.20 -8.68
N ARG A 537 -33.45 17.35 -9.70
CA ARG A 537 -33.70 15.90 -9.59
C ARG A 537 -32.65 15.22 -8.70
N PRO A 538 -32.97 14.04 -8.14
CA PRO A 538 -31.97 13.19 -7.49
C PRO A 538 -30.85 12.82 -8.48
N ILE A 539 -29.68 12.45 -7.94
CA ILE A 539 -28.54 12.05 -8.77
C ILE A 539 -28.92 10.86 -9.65
N ASP A 540 -29.49 9.82 -9.04
CA ASP A 540 -30.09 8.67 -9.74
C ASP A 540 -31.45 8.35 -9.09
N PRO A 541 -32.57 8.47 -9.82
CA PRO A 541 -33.90 8.16 -9.27
C PRO A 541 -34.14 6.66 -9.08
N PHE A 542 -33.34 5.79 -9.67
CA PHE A 542 -33.51 4.33 -9.56
C PHE A 542 -32.75 3.72 -8.38
N LEU A 543 -31.83 4.46 -7.77
CA LEU A 543 -31.20 4.03 -6.55
C LEU A 543 -32.15 4.17 -5.35
N PRO A 544 -32.03 3.29 -4.34
CA PRO A 544 -32.79 3.41 -3.09
C PRO A 544 -32.72 4.83 -2.50
N VAL A 545 -33.86 5.32 -1.99
CA VAL A 545 -34.01 6.72 -1.49
C VAL A 545 -33.01 7.08 -0.39
N ASP A 546 -32.58 6.09 0.40
CA ASP A 546 -31.58 6.19 1.45
C ASP A 546 -30.13 6.22 0.92
N THR A 547 -29.93 6.17 -0.40
CA THR A 547 -28.60 6.26 -1.01
C THR A 547 -27.94 7.60 -0.71
N LEU A 548 -28.61 8.70 -1.05
CA LEU A 548 -28.24 10.07 -0.73
C LEU A 548 -29.52 10.90 -0.50
N PRO A 549 -30.16 10.79 0.68
CA PRO A 549 -31.46 11.39 0.92
C PRO A 549 -31.37 12.92 0.83
N GLY A 550 -32.19 13.51 -0.05
CA GLY A 550 -32.40 14.96 -0.14
C GLY A 550 -31.36 15.76 -0.95
N TYR A 551 -30.32 15.14 -1.50
CA TYR A 551 -29.33 15.86 -2.32
C TYR A 551 -29.67 15.85 -3.82
N SER A 552 -29.79 17.04 -4.40
CA SER A 552 -30.05 17.22 -5.82
C SER A 552 -28.76 17.28 -6.65
N ARG A 553 -28.89 17.09 -7.96
CA ARG A 553 -27.78 17.31 -8.92
C ARG A 553 -27.30 18.76 -8.90
N ALA A 554 -28.20 19.73 -8.79
CA ALA A 554 -27.88 21.16 -8.67
C ALA A 554 -27.01 21.45 -7.44
N TYR A 555 -27.36 20.87 -6.29
CA TYR A 555 -26.57 21.07 -5.08
C TYR A 555 -25.17 20.46 -5.22
N LEU A 556 -25.07 19.23 -5.74
CA LEU A 556 -23.78 18.59 -5.93
C LEU A 556 -22.92 19.33 -6.98
N HIS A 557 -23.53 19.81 -8.07
CA HIS A 557 -22.89 20.69 -9.05
C HIS A 557 -22.30 21.94 -8.37
N HIS A 558 -23.09 22.62 -7.55
CA HIS A 558 -22.65 23.78 -6.78
C HIS A 558 -21.45 23.45 -5.88
N LEU A 559 -21.50 22.36 -5.09
CA LEU A 559 -20.38 21.96 -4.23
C LEU A 559 -19.09 21.70 -5.03
N PHE A 560 -19.20 21.06 -6.19
CA PHE A 560 -18.04 20.86 -7.08
C PHE A 560 -17.50 22.17 -7.68
N LYS A 561 -18.35 23.17 -7.91
CA LYS A 561 -17.93 24.50 -8.38
C LYS A 561 -17.22 25.30 -7.29
N GLN A 562 -17.67 25.14 -6.03
CA GLN A 562 -17.06 25.78 -4.86
C GLN A 562 -15.84 25.02 -4.31
N ASN A 563 -15.51 23.83 -4.86
CA ASN A 563 -14.47 22.94 -4.36
C ASN A 563 -14.68 22.52 -2.89
N GLU A 564 -15.94 22.36 -2.49
CA GLU A 564 -16.29 21.92 -1.15
C GLU A 564 -15.94 20.44 -0.93
N PRO A 565 -15.22 20.07 0.16
CA PRO A 565 -14.86 18.68 0.43
C PRO A 565 -16.05 17.73 0.50
N LEU A 566 -17.22 18.23 0.92
CA LEU A 566 -18.46 17.47 0.95
C LEU A 566 -18.85 16.91 -0.42
N ALA A 567 -18.52 17.61 -1.52
CA ALA A 567 -18.75 17.11 -2.88
C ALA A 567 -18.09 15.74 -3.10
N LEU A 568 -16.86 15.59 -2.60
CA LEU A 568 -16.06 14.38 -2.76
C LEU A 568 -16.66 13.20 -1.98
N THR A 569 -17.14 13.47 -0.76
CA THR A 569 -17.80 12.48 0.09
C THR A 569 -19.12 12.03 -0.52
N LEU A 570 -20.01 12.95 -0.87
CA LEU A 570 -21.32 12.61 -1.45
C LEU A 570 -21.16 11.84 -2.78
N ALA A 571 -20.30 12.33 -3.67
CA ALA A 571 -20.04 11.64 -4.94
C ALA A 571 -19.46 10.23 -4.75
N SER A 572 -18.57 10.05 -3.77
CA SER A 572 -17.94 8.74 -3.53
C SER A 572 -18.92 7.74 -2.90
N ILE A 573 -19.76 8.20 -1.96
CA ILE A 573 -20.87 7.39 -1.40
C ILE A 573 -21.80 6.95 -2.53
N HIS A 574 -22.21 7.89 -3.39
CA HIS A 574 -23.08 7.60 -4.54
C HIS A 574 -22.52 6.47 -5.41
N ASN A 575 -21.27 6.60 -5.90
CA ASN A 575 -20.71 5.60 -6.80
C ASN A 575 -20.48 4.24 -6.13
N ILE A 576 -20.14 4.20 -4.84
CA ILE A 576 -20.02 2.94 -4.09
C ILE A 576 -21.39 2.27 -3.98
N LYS A 577 -22.42 3.02 -3.59
CA LYS A 577 -23.79 2.50 -3.47
C LYS A 577 -24.33 2.03 -4.81
N PHE A 578 -24.10 2.80 -5.88
CA PHE A 578 -24.44 2.41 -7.24
C PHE A 578 -23.82 1.07 -7.63
N MET A 579 -22.52 0.87 -7.41
CA MET A 579 -21.85 -0.38 -7.77
C MET A 579 -22.39 -1.58 -6.95
N ASN A 580 -22.72 -1.39 -5.68
CA ASN A 580 -23.32 -2.45 -4.86
C ASN A 580 -24.74 -2.81 -5.32
N PHE A 581 -25.55 -1.79 -5.64
CA PHE A 581 -26.87 -1.98 -6.24
C PHE A 581 -26.78 -2.70 -7.59
N TYR A 582 -25.87 -2.27 -8.46
CA TYR A 582 -25.64 -2.88 -9.77
C TYR A 582 -25.24 -4.35 -9.66
N MET A 583 -24.35 -4.70 -8.72
CA MET A 583 -23.97 -6.09 -8.46
C MET A 583 -25.14 -6.91 -7.89
N ALA A 584 -26.02 -6.30 -7.08
CA ALA A 584 -27.23 -6.97 -6.60
C ALA A 584 -28.24 -7.24 -7.72
N ASP A 585 -28.39 -6.31 -8.66
CA ASP A 585 -29.20 -6.52 -9.87
C ASP A 585 -28.63 -7.64 -10.75
N LEU A 586 -27.31 -7.67 -10.97
CA LEU A 586 -26.67 -8.78 -11.69
C LEU A 586 -26.92 -10.12 -10.99
N ARG A 587 -26.83 -10.20 -9.67
CA ARG A 587 -27.19 -11.41 -8.92
C ARG A 587 -28.63 -11.84 -9.22
N LYS A 588 -29.59 -10.92 -9.18
CA LYS A 588 -31.00 -11.21 -9.50
C LYS A 588 -31.17 -11.74 -10.93
N LYS A 589 -30.53 -11.09 -11.91
CA LYS A 589 -30.56 -11.50 -13.32
C LYS A 589 -29.97 -12.91 -13.53
N ILE A 590 -28.89 -13.25 -12.82
CA ILE A 590 -28.30 -14.59 -12.85
C ILE A 590 -29.28 -15.62 -12.25
N MET A 591 -29.88 -15.33 -11.09
CA MET A 591 -30.88 -16.21 -10.46
C MET A 591 -32.09 -16.48 -11.39
N ASN A 592 -32.47 -15.49 -12.19
CA ASN A 592 -33.55 -15.59 -13.16
C ASN A 592 -33.12 -16.21 -14.51
N ASN A 593 -31.85 -16.59 -14.69
CA ASN A 593 -31.28 -17.03 -15.97
C ASN A 593 -31.47 -16.01 -17.11
N GLU A 594 -31.36 -14.72 -16.81
CA GLU A 594 -31.40 -13.63 -17.79
C GLU A 594 -30.02 -13.34 -18.39
N ILE A 595 -28.96 -13.55 -17.61
CA ILE A 595 -27.54 -13.41 -17.98
C ILE A 595 -26.86 -14.74 -17.91
#